data_AF-A0A496VLZ4-F1
#
_entry.id   AF-A0A496VLZ4-F1
#
_cell.length_a   1.000
_cell.length_b   1.000
_cell.length_c   1.000
_cell.angle_alpha   90.00
_cell.angle_beta   90.00
_cell.angle_gamma   90.00
#
_symmetry.space_group_name_H-M   'P 1'
#
loop_
_entity.id
_entity.type
_entity.pdbx_description
1 polymer ?
#
loop_
_entity_poly.entity_id
_entity_poly.type
_entity_poly.pdbx_seq_one_letter_code
_entity_poly.pdbx_strand_id
1 'polypeptide(L)'
;MAELNKLPKKRGQVERAALDNGYFSDDNVNTLVDEDIEPYIATGRQSHNQSLEERLAEPPLAPPENATPLEEMQHRLKTEEGKEFYGKRKSTVEPVFGIIKEIMGFRHFMLRGFEAVKGEWTLVCIAYNLKRLCVLNA
;
A
#
# COMPACT_ATOMS: atom_id res chain seq x y z
N MET A 1 -17.19 -23.52 -12.26
CA MET A 1 -17.88 -22.28 -12.69
C MET A 1 -19.10 -21.95 -11.85
N ALA A 2 -19.98 -22.91 -11.51
CA ALA A 2 -21.19 -22.64 -10.70
C ALA A 2 -20.92 -21.98 -9.33
N GLU A 3 -19.89 -22.41 -8.60
CA GLU A 3 -19.53 -21.81 -7.29
C GLU A 3 -18.92 -20.41 -7.43
N LEU A 4 -18.18 -20.14 -8.51
CA LEU A 4 -17.58 -18.82 -8.77
C LEU A 4 -18.64 -17.75 -9.00
N ASN A 5 -19.78 -18.12 -9.61
CA ASN A 5 -20.89 -17.22 -9.87
C ASN A 5 -21.66 -16.81 -8.59
N LYS A 6 -21.43 -17.50 -7.46
CA LYS A 6 -22.02 -17.15 -6.17
C LYS A 6 -21.25 -16.04 -5.44
N LEU A 7 -20.04 -15.72 -5.89
CA LEU A 7 -19.23 -14.67 -5.28
C LEU A 7 -19.77 -13.29 -5.65
N PRO A 8 -19.75 -12.32 -4.72
CA PRO A 8 -20.18 -10.96 -5.01
C PRO A 8 -19.30 -10.34 -6.11
N LYS A 9 -19.94 -9.62 -7.04
CA LYS A 9 -19.27 -8.96 -8.18
C LYS A 9 -18.28 -7.87 -7.76
N LYS A 10 -18.50 -7.24 -6.60
CA LYS A 10 -17.57 -6.30 -5.96
C LYS A 10 -17.03 -6.94 -4.67
N ARG A 11 -15.71 -6.94 -4.51
CA ARG A 11 -15.02 -7.44 -3.31
C ARG A 11 -14.67 -6.26 -2.41
N GLY A 12 -15.60 -5.86 -1.55
CA GLY A 12 -15.43 -4.76 -0.60
C GLY A 12 -15.33 -3.37 -1.25
N GLN A 13 -15.49 -2.34 -0.43
CA GLN A 13 -15.12 -0.96 -0.76
C GLN A 13 -13.80 -0.66 -0.05
N VAL A 14 -12.85 -0.07 -0.76
CA VAL A 14 -11.58 0.35 -0.16
C VAL A 14 -11.82 1.71 0.46
N GLU A 15 -11.70 1.84 1.77
CA GLU A 15 -11.93 3.10 2.48
C GLU A 15 -10.64 3.93 2.58
N ARG A 16 -9.50 3.26 2.72
CA ARG A 16 -8.20 3.90 2.96
C ARG A 16 -7.09 3.20 2.16
N ALA A 17 -6.18 3.98 1.58
CA ALA A 17 -5.08 3.47 0.77
C ALA A 17 -3.71 3.95 1.29
N ALA A 18 -2.87 3.01 1.74
CA ALA A 18 -1.48 3.27 2.10
C ALA A 18 -0.55 2.96 0.93
N LEU A 19 0.09 3.99 0.35
CA LEU A 19 0.92 3.88 -0.85
C LEU A 19 2.34 4.38 -0.61
N ASP A 20 3.28 3.85 -1.38
CA ASP A 20 4.66 4.32 -1.32
C ASP A 20 4.87 5.65 -2.05
N ASN A 21 6.05 6.24 -1.86
CA ASN A 21 6.43 7.49 -2.49
C ASN A 21 6.52 7.40 -4.03
N GLY A 22 6.56 6.21 -4.62
CA GLY A 22 6.50 6.04 -6.08
C GLY A 22 5.14 6.37 -6.67
N TYR A 23 4.08 6.34 -5.87
CA TYR A 23 2.72 6.74 -6.28
C TYR A 23 2.39 8.20 -5.95
N PHE A 24 3.33 8.96 -5.40
CA PHE A 24 3.09 10.34 -5.02
C PHE A 24 2.97 11.25 -6.25
N SER A 25 1.78 11.79 -6.46
CA SER A 25 1.47 12.85 -7.42
C SER A 25 0.12 13.48 -7.06
N ASP A 26 -0.05 14.78 -7.31
CA ASP A 26 -1.31 15.48 -7.03
C ASP A 26 -2.51 14.81 -7.75
N ASP A 27 -2.32 14.39 -9.00
CA ASP A 27 -3.34 13.68 -9.79
C ASP A 27 -3.82 12.39 -9.10
N ASN A 28 -2.88 11.57 -8.59
CA ASN A 28 -3.22 10.35 -7.87
C ASN A 28 -3.93 10.63 -6.54
N VAL A 29 -3.56 11.70 -5.83
CA VAL A 29 -4.23 12.09 -4.58
C VAL A 29 -5.67 12.49 -4.87
N ASN A 30 -5.89 13.32 -5.88
CA ASN A 30 -7.23 13.75 -6.29
C ASN A 30 -8.07 12.57 -6.76
N THR A 31 -7.51 11.68 -7.59
CA THR A 31 -8.20 10.47 -8.07
C THR A 31 -8.67 9.59 -6.92
N LEU A 32 -7.88 9.44 -5.85
CA LEU A 32 -8.28 8.64 -4.69
C LEU A 32 -9.41 9.32 -3.91
N VAL A 33 -9.36 10.63 -3.73
CA VAL A 33 -10.42 11.39 -3.06
C VAL A 33 -11.72 11.37 -3.86
N ASP A 34 -11.65 11.49 -5.19
CA ASP A 34 -12.81 11.40 -6.09
C ASP A 34 -13.50 10.03 -6.02
N GLU A 35 -12.75 8.97 -5.74
CA GLU A 35 -13.25 7.61 -5.53
C GLU A 35 -13.65 7.32 -4.07
N ASP A 36 -13.70 8.34 -3.21
CA ASP A 36 -14.03 8.24 -1.78
C ASP A 36 -13.06 7.34 -1.00
N ILE A 37 -11.77 7.38 -1.39
CA ILE A 37 -10.67 6.64 -0.75
C ILE A 37 -9.76 7.63 -0.06
N GLU A 38 -9.47 7.43 1.22
CA GLU A 38 -8.52 8.26 1.96
C GLU A 38 -7.06 7.92 1.57
N PRO A 39 -6.32 8.82 0.89
CA PRO A 39 -4.93 8.57 0.54
C PRO A 39 -3.99 8.75 1.75
N TYR A 40 -3.04 7.82 1.88
CA TYR A 40 -1.88 7.89 2.75
C TYR A 40 -0.63 7.57 1.93
N ILE A 41 -0.10 8.59 1.24
CA ILE A 41 1.04 8.44 0.32
C ILE A 41 2.27 9.16 0.91
N ALA A 42 3.38 8.45 1.08
CA ALA A 42 4.62 9.12 1.50
C ALA A 42 5.04 10.19 0.49
N THR A 43 5.26 11.41 0.97
CA THR A 43 5.65 12.57 0.13
C THR A 43 7.15 12.70 -0.08
N GLY A 44 7.95 11.81 0.53
CA GLY A 44 9.39 11.80 0.35
C GLY A 44 10.08 10.74 1.19
N ARG A 45 11.41 10.67 1.06
CA ARG A 45 12.25 9.85 1.94
C ARG A 45 12.43 10.55 3.28
N GLN A 46 11.93 9.92 4.34
CA GLN A 46 12.29 10.31 5.70
C GLN A 46 13.74 9.91 5.98
N SER A 47 14.49 10.76 6.68
CA SER A 47 15.86 10.44 7.10
C SER A 47 15.85 9.22 8.03
N HIS A 48 16.84 8.34 7.84
CA HIS A 48 17.14 7.33 8.85
C HIS A 48 17.69 8.07 10.08
N ASN A 49 16.97 8.02 11.21
CA ASN A 49 17.26 8.69 12.49
C ASN A 49 16.75 10.14 12.62
N GLN A 50 15.44 10.35 12.47
CA GLN A 50 14.78 11.57 12.94
C GLN A 50 15.10 11.84 14.42
N SER A 51 15.21 13.13 14.79
CA SER A 51 15.54 13.51 16.16
C SER A 51 14.43 13.07 17.13
N LEU A 52 14.75 12.99 18.42
CA LEU A 52 13.73 12.72 19.44
C LEU A 52 12.69 13.84 19.48
N GLU A 53 13.09 15.10 19.26
CA GLU A 53 12.14 16.21 19.20
C GLU A 53 11.16 16.05 18.04
N GLU A 54 11.63 15.65 16.85
CA GLU A 54 10.76 15.43 15.69
C GLU A 54 9.80 14.25 15.89
N ARG A 55 10.26 13.20 16.57
CA ARG A 55 9.46 12.00 16.85
C ARG A 55 8.41 12.23 17.94
N LEU A 56 8.73 13.08 18.91
CA LEU A 56 7.87 13.43 20.04
C LEU A 56 7.10 14.74 19.82
N ALA A 57 7.29 15.39 18.68
CA ALA A 57 6.56 16.60 18.32
C ALA A 57 5.06 16.35 18.37
N GLU A 58 4.33 17.29 18.96
CA GLU A 58 2.87 17.22 19.00
C GLU A 58 2.31 17.20 17.56
N PRO A 59 1.25 16.41 17.31
CA PRO A 59 0.63 16.37 16.00
C PRO A 59 0.13 17.78 15.62
N PRO A 60 0.23 18.14 14.33
CA PRO A 60 -0.21 19.46 13.89
C PRO A 60 -1.70 19.68 14.18
N LEU A 61 -2.04 20.92 14.55
CA LEU A 61 -3.44 21.40 14.64
C LEU A 61 -4.18 21.15 13.32
N ALA A 62 -5.52 21.22 13.37
CA ALA A 62 -6.41 20.97 12.23
C ALA A 62 -5.91 21.66 10.94
N PRO A 63 -6.10 21.02 9.77
CA PRO A 63 -5.70 21.61 8.50
C PRO A 63 -6.40 22.95 8.27
N PRO A 64 -5.82 23.84 7.44
CA PRO A 64 -6.45 25.11 7.08
C PRO A 64 -7.89 24.92 6.55
N GLU A 65 -8.80 25.87 6.81
CA GLU A 65 -10.20 25.79 6.36
C GLU A 65 -10.36 25.64 4.82
N ASN A 66 -9.34 26.01 4.04
CA ASN A 66 -9.30 25.85 2.58
C ASN A 66 -8.14 24.95 2.13
N ALA A 67 -7.87 23.88 2.88
CA ALA A 67 -6.81 22.93 2.54
C ALA A 67 -7.11 22.20 1.22
N THR A 68 -6.09 22.07 0.39
CA THR A 68 -6.14 21.19 -0.78
C THR A 68 -6.13 19.72 -0.34
N PRO A 69 -6.63 18.77 -1.17
CA PRO A 69 -6.57 17.34 -0.87
C PRO A 69 -5.15 16.84 -0.51
N LEU A 70 -4.14 17.46 -1.13
CA LEU A 70 -2.74 17.22 -0.83
C LEU A 70 -2.36 17.66 0.60
N GLU A 71 -2.74 18.87 1.00
CA GLU A 71 -2.47 19.40 2.34
C GLU A 71 -3.19 18.60 3.43
N GLU A 72 -4.43 18.17 3.16
CA GLU A 72 -5.18 17.27 4.04
C GLU A 72 -4.49 15.91 4.20
N MET A 73 -4.02 15.32 3.10
CA MET A 73 -3.22 14.08 3.17
C MET A 73 -1.93 14.27 3.98
N GLN A 74 -1.19 15.34 3.73
CA GLN A 74 0.05 15.64 4.46
C GLN A 74 -0.20 15.88 5.94
N HIS A 75 -1.32 16.50 6.30
CA HIS A 75 -1.77 16.65 7.67
C HIS A 75 -2.08 15.28 8.28
N ARG A 76 -2.92 14.47 7.64
CA ARG A 76 -3.27 13.12 8.10
C ARG A 76 -2.05 12.26 8.39
N LEU A 77 -1.03 12.27 7.52
CA LEU A 77 0.21 11.50 7.72
C LEU A 77 1.01 11.90 8.97
N LYS A 78 0.78 13.10 9.52
CA LYS A 78 1.44 13.59 10.74
C LYS A 78 0.63 13.30 12.01
N THR A 79 -0.64 12.96 11.89
CA THR A 79 -1.49 12.54 13.03
C THR A 79 -1.07 11.18 13.56
N GLU A 80 -1.35 10.88 14.83
CA GLU A 80 -1.06 9.58 15.42
C GLU A 80 -1.83 8.44 14.73
N GLU A 81 -3.11 8.66 14.41
CA GLU A 81 -3.91 7.69 13.65
C GLU A 81 -3.30 7.42 12.26
N GLY A 82 -2.89 8.47 11.56
CA GLY A 82 -2.29 8.33 10.23
C GLY A 82 -0.92 7.66 10.26
N LYS A 83 -0.09 7.95 11.27
CA LYS A 83 1.17 7.23 11.51
C LYS A 83 0.93 5.76 11.79
N GLU A 84 -0.06 5.42 12.62
CA GLU A 84 -0.41 4.03 12.95
C GLU A 84 -0.89 3.29 11.69
N PHE A 85 -1.84 3.88 10.96
CA PHE A 85 -2.39 3.29 9.74
C PHE A 85 -1.31 3.08 8.68
N TYR A 86 -0.53 4.12 8.37
CA TYR A 86 0.56 4.03 7.39
C TYR A 86 1.65 3.04 7.84
N GLY A 87 1.90 2.93 9.14
CA GLY A 87 2.83 1.97 9.73
C GLY A 87 2.48 0.50 9.44
N LYS A 88 1.19 0.17 9.30
CA LYS A 88 0.71 -1.19 8.96
C LYS A 88 1.23 -1.67 7.60
N ARG A 89 1.65 -0.77 6.70
CA ARG A 89 2.28 -1.12 5.42
C ARG A 89 3.50 -2.04 5.60
N LYS A 90 4.27 -1.86 6.68
CA LYS A 90 5.45 -2.69 6.98
C LYS A 90 5.09 -4.16 7.23
N SER A 91 3.93 -4.43 7.82
CA SER A 91 3.51 -5.80 8.12
C SER A 91 2.63 -6.43 7.03
N THR A 92 2.13 -5.64 6.08
CA THR A 92 1.26 -6.15 5.00
C THR A 92 2.04 -6.49 3.74
N VAL A 93 2.73 -5.53 3.11
CA VAL A 93 3.34 -5.75 1.78
C VAL A 93 4.79 -6.25 1.86
N GLU A 94 5.56 -5.82 2.85
CA GLU A 94 6.98 -6.19 2.96
C GLU A 94 7.17 -7.70 3.18
N PRO A 95 6.37 -8.40 4.02
CA PRO A 95 6.48 -9.85 4.19
C PRO A 95 6.11 -10.62 2.93
N VAL A 96 5.17 -10.12 2.11
CA VAL A 96 4.80 -10.74 0.83
C VAL A 96 6.03 -10.77 -0.09
N PHE A 97 6.69 -9.62 -0.27
CA PHE A 97 7.91 -9.54 -1.07
C PHE A 97 9.06 -10.35 -0.47
N GLY A 98 9.21 -10.35 0.86
CA GLY A 98 10.21 -11.17 1.55
C GLY A 98 10.01 -12.66 1.28
N ILE A 99 8.78 -13.16 1.38
CA ILE A 99 8.45 -14.57 1.09
C ILE A 99 8.72 -14.90 -0.38
N ILE A 100 8.31 -14.05 -1.32
CA ILE A 100 8.54 -14.27 -2.75
C ILE A 100 10.04 -14.37 -3.05
N LYS A 101 10.86 -13.48 -2.46
CA LYS A 101 12.30 -13.44 -2.73
C LYS A 101 13.08 -14.52 -1.99
N GLU A 102 12.88 -14.66 -0.69
CA GLU A 102 13.69 -15.52 0.18
C GLU A 102 13.17 -16.95 0.23
N ILE A 103 11.84 -17.13 0.30
CA ILE A 103 11.22 -18.44 0.52
C ILE A 103 10.82 -19.12 -0.79
N MET A 104 10.35 -18.35 -1.78
CA MET A 104 10.03 -18.88 -3.11
C MET A 104 11.22 -18.79 -4.08
N GLY A 105 12.28 -18.06 -3.71
CA GLY A 105 13.51 -17.96 -4.50
C GLY A 105 13.41 -17.08 -5.76
N PHE A 106 12.33 -16.30 -5.92
CA PHE A 106 12.13 -15.47 -7.11
C PHE A 106 12.94 -14.17 -7.01
N ARG A 107 14.12 -14.14 -7.66
CA ARG A 107 15.07 -13.02 -7.60
C ARG A 107 15.14 -12.19 -8.87
N HIS A 108 14.89 -12.79 -10.02
CA HIS A 108 15.05 -12.17 -11.33
C HIS A 108 13.94 -12.66 -12.25
N PHE A 109 13.47 -11.78 -13.12
CA PHE A 109 12.60 -12.15 -14.22
C PHE A 109 13.40 -12.87 -15.31
N MET A 110 12.86 -13.96 -15.82
CA MET A 110 13.44 -14.72 -16.92
C MET A 110 13.03 -14.14 -18.27
N LEU A 111 11.84 -13.51 -18.33
CA LEU A 111 11.31 -12.91 -19.56
C LEU A 111 11.69 -11.42 -19.68
N ARG A 112 11.61 -10.90 -20.90
CA ARG A 112 11.86 -9.48 -21.22
C ARG A 112 10.65 -8.86 -21.90
N GLY A 113 10.43 -7.57 -21.66
CA GLY A 113 9.27 -6.83 -22.16
C GLY A 113 8.11 -6.87 -21.17
N PHE A 114 7.36 -5.76 -21.10
CA PHE A 114 6.34 -5.52 -20.07
C PHE A 114 5.29 -6.63 -20.00
N GLU A 115 4.71 -7.03 -21.14
CA GLU A 115 3.66 -8.07 -21.17
C GLU A 115 4.16 -9.43 -20.69
N ALA A 116 5.37 -9.83 -21.09
CA ALA A 116 5.94 -11.11 -20.69
C ALA A 116 6.29 -11.12 -19.20
N VAL A 117 6.91 -10.04 -18.70
CA VAL A 117 7.21 -9.84 -17.27
C VAL A 117 5.94 -9.81 -16.42
N LYS A 118 4.87 -9.17 -16.92
CA LYS A 118 3.55 -9.15 -16.25
C LYS A 118 2.96 -10.55 -16.12
N GLY A 119 3.09 -11.38 -17.16
CA GLY A 119 2.70 -12.80 -17.12
C GLY A 119 3.48 -13.59 -16.08
N GLU A 120 4.81 -13.46 -16.08
CA GLU A 120 5.70 -14.10 -15.11
C GLU A 120 5.36 -13.68 -13.68
N TRP A 121 5.17 -12.38 -13.43
CA TRP A 121 4.77 -11.85 -12.14
C TRP A 121 3.40 -12.39 -11.69
N THR A 122 2.44 -12.48 -12.60
CA THR A 122 1.11 -13.06 -12.30
C THR A 122 1.22 -14.50 -11.83
N LEU A 123 2.07 -15.31 -12.47
CA LEU A 123 2.31 -16.69 -12.08
C LEU A 123 2.93 -16.78 -10.68
N VAL A 124 3.91 -15.93 -10.37
CA VAL A 124 4.52 -15.84 -9.04
C VAL A 124 3.48 -15.47 -7.98
N CYS A 125 2.62 -14.49 -8.25
CA CYS A 125 1.54 -14.11 -7.32
C CYS A 125 0.54 -15.25 -7.09
N ILE A 126 0.18 -16.00 -8.14
CA ILE A 126 -0.68 -17.20 -8.00
C ILE A 126 -0.01 -18.24 -7.11
N ALA A 127 1.27 -18.56 -7.37
CA ALA A 127 2.02 -19.52 -6.57
C ALA A 127 2.12 -19.10 -5.09
N TYR A 128 2.38 -17.81 -4.82
CA TYR A 128 2.36 -17.25 -3.47
C TYR A 128 1.01 -17.45 -2.78
N ASN A 129 -0.09 -17.10 -3.46
CA ASN A 129 -1.44 -17.22 -2.93
C ASN A 129 -1.82 -18.69 -2.65
N LEU A 130 -1.47 -19.61 -3.55
CA LEU A 130 -1.69 -21.04 -3.36
C LEU A 130 -0.92 -21.56 -2.14
N LYS A 131 0.36 -21.17 -1.98
CA LYS A 131 1.16 -21.54 -0.81
C LYS A 131 0.51 -21.06 0.50
N ARG A 132 0.00 -19.83 0.54
CA ARG A 132 -0.72 -19.28 1.69
C ARG A 132 -2.00 -20.07 2.00
N LEU A 133 -2.82 -20.34 0.98
CA LEU A 133 -4.06 -21.08 1.16
C LEU A 133 -3.83 -22.51 1.67
N CYS A 134 -2.81 -23.20 1.16
CA CYS A 134 -2.49 -24.56 1.60
C CYS A 134 -1.98 -24.60 3.04
N VAL A 135 -1.23 -23.59 3.49
CA VAL A 135 -0.74 -23.51 4.89
C VAL A 135 -1.85 -23.12 5.86
N LEU A 136 -2.82 -22.29 5.46
CA LEU A 136 -3.93 -21.86 6.32
C LEU A 136 -5.01 -22.93 6.53
N ASN A 137 -5.01 -24.00 5.72
CA ASN A 137 -5.96 -25.12 5.80
C ASN A 137 -5.40 -26.35 6.55
N ALA A 138 -4.20 -26.24 7.13
CA ALA A 138 -3.55 -27.28 7.92
C ALA A 138 -3.53 -26.87 9.40
#